data_AF-A0A536BFU3-F1
#
_entry.id   AF-A0A536BFU3-F1
#
_cell.length_a   1.000
_cell.length_b   1.000
_cell.length_c   1.000
_cell.angle_alpha   90.00
_cell.angle_beta   90.00
_cell.angle_gamma   90.00
#
_symmetry.space_group_name_H-M   'P 1'
#
loop_
_entity.id
_entity.type
_entity.pdbx_description
1 polymer ?
#
loop_
_entity_poly.entity_id
_entity_poly.type
_entity_poly.pdbx_seq_one_letter_code
_entity_poly.pdbx_strand_id
1 'polypeptide(L)'
;TNRTRIEDYASAITPKTAAIMKVHASNFQVVGFTESVELKPLAGITRQHQLLLLHDLGSGALLDTTAVGLAAEPRIQDSLLSGVDLLASSADKLLGGPQAGLLLGRSDLVERVMKHPLARAVRVDKLTTAALAATLDLYLTQS
;
A
#
# COMPACT_ATOMS: atom_id res chain seq x y z
N THR A 1 10.18 -21.45 10.90
CA THR A 1 10.01 -20.17 11.63
C THR A 1 10.15 -19.06 10.61
N ASN A 2 9.09 -18.32 10.30
CA ASN A 2 9.13 -17.22 9.34
C ASN A 2 9.13 -15.90 10.11
N ARG A 3 10.31 -15.47 10.55
CA ARG A 3 10.48 -14.31 11.43
C ARG A 3 11.37 -13.30 10.74
N THR A 4 10.80 -12.13 10.41
CA THR A 4 11.55 -10.97 9.95
C THR A 4 11.50 -9.91 11.02
N ARG A 5 12.67 -9.40 11.39
CA ARG A 5 12.84 -8.37 12.41
C ARG A 5 13.37 -7.08 11.81
N ILE A 6 13.33 -6.03 12.61
CA ILE A 6 13.73 -4.69 12.18
C ILE A 6 15.25 -4.64 11.86
N GLU A 7 16.05 -5.44 12.57
CA GLU A 7 17.50 -5.55 12.35
C GLU A 7 17.84 -6.22 11.02
N ASP A 8 16.97 -7.13 10.53
CA ASP A 8 17.14 -7.76 9.22
C ASP A 8 17.05 -6.72 8.10
N TYR A 9 16.14 -5.75 8.23
CA TYR A 9 16.07 -4.61 7.30
C TYR A 9 17.29 -3.71 7.40
N ALA A 10 17.67 -3.32 8.63
CA ALA A 10 18.81 -2.41 8.85
C ALA A 10 20.12 -2.96 8.28
N SER A 11 20.39 -4.25 8.53
CA SER A 11 21.62 -4.92 8.11
C SER A 11 21.74 -5.13 6.60
N ALA A 12 20.61 -5.14 5.88
CA ALA A 12 20.57 -5.29 4.43
C ALA A 12 20.75 -3.97 3.66
N ILE A 13 20.81 -2.81 4.34
CA ILE A 13 20.98 -1.51 3.69
C ILE A 13 22.42 -1.38 3.15
N THR A 14 22.53 -0.96 1.90
CA THR A 14 23.81 -0.71 1.21
C THR A 14 23.78 0.67 0.55
N PRO A 15 24.92 1.19 0.06
CA PRO A 15 24.95 2.43 -0.72
C PRO A 15 24.10 2.42 -1.99
N LYS A 16 23.69 1.24 -2.48
CA LYS A 16 22.81 1.09 -3.66
C LYS A 16 21.32 0.99 -3.29
N THR A 17 20.99 0.86 -2.02
CA THR A 17 19.60 0.73 -1.56
C THR A 17 18.88 2.05 -1.79
N ALA A 18 17.72 2.00 -2.45
CA ALA A 18 16.89 3.18 -2.71
C ALA A 18 15.58 3.18 -1.91
N ALA A 19 15.09 2.00 -1.53
CA ALA A 19 13.81 1.84 -0.87
C ALA A 19 13.76 0.56 -0.03
N ILE A 20 12.84 0.55 0.93
CA ILE A 20 12.34 -0.64 1.61
C ILE A 20 10.90 -0.85 1.16
N MET A 21 10.54 -2.09 0.84
CA MET A 21 9.18 -2.46 0.42
C MET A 21 8.60 -3.49 1.38
N LYS A 22 7.41 -3.20 1.90
CA LYS A 22 6.57 -4.18 2.61
C LYS A 22 5.41 -4.58 1.70
N VAL A 23 5.09 -5.87 1.67
CA VAL A 23 3.96 -6.42 0.91
C VAL A 23 3.02 -7.12 1.88
N HIS A 24 1.74 -6.81 1.79
CA HIS A 24 0.70 -7.45 2.60
C HIS A 24 0.34 -8.83 2.01
N ALA A 25 0.26 -9.85 2.87
CA ALA A 25 -0.11 -11.21 2.49
C ALA A 25 -1.64 -11.31 2.29
N SER A 26 -2.13 -10.76 1.17
CA SER A 26 -3.58 -10.62 0.92
C SER A 26 -4.30 -11.91 0.50
N ASN A 27 -3.59 -12.93 0.05
CA ASN A 27 -4.17 -14.17 -0.48
C ASN A 27 -3.73 -15.45 0.27
N PHE A 28 -2.95 -15.31 1.34
CA PHE A 28 -2.56 -16.41 2.20
C PHE A 28 -2.22 -15.89 3.60
N GLN A 29 -2.20 -16.78 4.59
CA GLN A 29 -1.75 -16.46 5.93
C GLN A 29 -0.60 -17.36 6.34
N VAL A 30 0.40 -16.78 7.02
CA VAL A 30 1.49 -17.55 7.63
C VAL A 30 1.10 -17.88 9.06
N VAL A 31 0.95 -19.17 9.36
CA VAL A 31 0.53 -19.65 10.68
C VAL A 31 1.69 -20.30 11.46
N GLY A 32 1.58 -20.32 12.78
CA GLY A 32 2.60 -20.85 13.69
C GLY A 32 3.59 -19.78 14.16
N PHE A 33 4.88 -20.12 14.27
CA PHE A 33 5.91 -19.19 14.73
C PHE A 33 6.34 -18.22 13.62
N THR A 34 5.60 -17.13 13.48
CA THR A 34 5.89 -16.04 12.56
C THR A 34 6.07 -14.70 13.28
N GLU A 35 6.83 -13.79 12.67
CA GLU A 35 7.07 -12.43 13.14
C GLU A 35 7.18 -11.53 11.90
N SER A 36 6.54 -10.37 11.92
CA SER A 36 6.61 -9.38 10.85
C SER A 36 6.78 -7.99 11.44
N VAL A 37 7.54 -7.13 10.76
CA VAL A 37 7.83 -5.77 11.23
C VAL A 37 6.69 -4.83 10.84
N GLU A 38 6.17 -4.08 11.80
CA GLU A 38 5.15 -3.05 11.54
C GLU A 38 5.67 -1.89 10.68
N LEU A 39 4.76 -1.17 10.01
CA LEU A 39 5.13 -0.08 9.10
C LEU A 39 5.84 1.09 9.81
N LYS A 40 5.40 1.46 11.02
CA LYS A 40 5.98 2.59 11.78
C LYS A 40 7.48 2.40 12.08
N PRO A 41 7.95 1.25 12.61
CA PRO A 41 9.38 0.96 12.71
C PRO A 41 10.14 1.07 11.38
N LEU A 42 9.57 0.57 10.28
CA LEU A 42 10.18 0.68 8.95
C LEU A 42 10.28 2.13 8.46
N ALA A 43 9.28 2.96 8.75
CA ALA A 43 9.31 4.40 8.48
C ALA A 43 10.44 5.10 9.25
N GLY A 44 10.70 4.66 10.48
CA GLY A 44 11.83 5.12 11.28
C GLY A 44 13.19 4.85 10.61
N ILE A 45 13.43 3.59 10.20
CA ILE A 45 14.68 3.21 9.52
C ILE A 45 14.84 3.93 8.19
N THR A 46 13.81 3.90 7.34
CA THR A 46 13.90 4.54 6.02
C THR A 46 14.22 6.03 6.13
N ARG A 47 13.62 6.74 7.10
CA ARG A 47 13.93 8.14 7.37
C ARG A 47 15.39 8.35 7.84
N GLN A 48 15.88 7.52 8.75
CA GLN A 48 17.28 7.59 9.24
C GLN A 48 18.29 7.43 8.10
N HIS A 49 17.97 6.57 7.13
CA HIS A 49 18.85 6.24 6.01
C HIS A 49 18.52 7.00 4.70
N GLN A 50 17.56 7.94 4.73
CA GLN A 50 17.10 8.69 3.55
C GLN A 50 16.61 7.79 2.39
N LEU A 51 15.96 6.69 2.74
CA LEU A 51 15.35 5.73 1.80
C LEU A 51 13.84 5.98 1.69
N LEU A 52 13.24 5.44 0.63
CA LEU A 52 11.78 5.42 0.47
C LEU A 52 11.17 4.21 1.20
N LEU A 53 10.00 4.38 1.82
CA LEU A 53 9.15 3.29 2.27
C LEU A 53 7.98 3.05 1.30
N LEU A 54 7.96 1.87 0.70
CA LEU A 54 6.90 1.43 -0.20
C LEU A 54 6.01 0.39 0.49
N HIS A 55 4.70 0.49 0.35
CA HIS A 55 3.76 -0.52 0.85
C HIS A 55 2.85 -1.01 -0.28
N ASP A 56 2.97 -2.29 -0.64
CA ASP A 56 1.95 -2.95 -1.45
C ASP A 56 0.91 -3.56 -0.50
N LEU A 57 -0.19 -2.82 -0.31
CA LEU A 57 -1.31 -3.27 0.52
C LEU A 57 -2.15 -4.32 -0.22
N GLY A 58 -2.27 -4.19 -1.53
CA GLY A 58 -3.00 -5.13 -2.38
C GLY A 58 -4.54 -5.09 -2.26
N SER A 59 -5.13 -5.15 -1.07
CA SER A 59 -6.56 -5.43 -0.85
C SER A 59 -7.53 -4.26 -1.07
N GLY A 60 -7.05 -3.02 -0.96
CA GLY A 60 -7.84 -1.82 -1.22
C GLY A 60 -8.83 -1.43 -0.13
N ALA A 61 -8.71 -1.99 1.09
CA ALA A 61 -9.63 -1.66 2.18
C ALA A 61 -9.56 -0.16 2.56
N LEU A 62 -10.71 0.54 2.44
CA LEU A 62 -10.88 1.92 2.92
C LEU A 62 -11.59 1.97 4.28
N LEU A 63 -12.49 1.03 4.55
CA LEU A 63 -13.30 1.00 5.76
C LEU A 63 -12.79 -0.04 6.74
N ASP A 64 -13.19 0.09 7.99
CA ASP A 64 -12.98 -0.95 8.99
C ASP A 64 -13.85 -2.16 8.66
N THR A 65 -13.21 -3.24 8.19
CA THR A 65 -13.87 -4.48 7.81
C THR A 65 -14.53 -5.18 9.00
N THR A 66 -14.07 -4.92 10.23
CA THR A 66 -14.66 -5.52 11.44
C THR A 66 -16.03 -4.93 11.78
N ALA A 67 -16.28 -3.67 11.41
CA ALA A 67 -17.57 -3.01 11.60
C ALA A 67 -18.71 -3.68 10.79
N VAL A 68 -18.36 -4.45 9.77
CA VAL A 68 -19.30 -5.22 8.93
C VAL A 68 -19.18 -6.74 9.16
N GLY A 69 -18.52 -7.16 10.25
CA GLY A 69 -18.43 -8.57 10.66
C GLY A 69 -17.37 -9.40 9.93
N LEU A 70 -16.44 -8.76 9.22
CA LEU A 70 -15.31 -9.44 8.58
C LEU A 70 -14.05 -9.42 9.46
N ALA A 71 -13.05 -10.22 9.10
CA ALA A 71 -11.74 -10.17 9.74
C ALA A 71 -11.08 -8.79 9.50
N ALA A 72 -10.23 -8.38 10.44
CA ALA A 72 -9.51 -7.11 10.34
C ALA A 72 -8.55 -7.13 9.13
N GLU A 73 -8.64 -6.09 8.31
CA GLU A 73 -7.81 -5.88 7.13
C GLU A 73 -7.07 -4.53 7.26
N PRO A 74 -5.79 -4.43 6.88
CA PRO A 74 -5.10 -3.15 6.94
C PRO A 74 -5.70 -2.15 5.96
N ARG A 75 -5.98 -0.94 6.44
CA ARG A 75 -6.58 0.10 5.61
C ARG A 75 -5.53 0.95 4.89
N ILE A 76 -5.93 1.54 3.77
CA ILE A 76 -5.13 2.51 3.03
C ILE A 76 -4.68 3.66 3.93
N GLN A 77 -5.59 4.21 4.74
CA GLN A 77 -5.35 5.35 5.62
C GLN A 77 -4.32 5.02 6.70
N ASP A 78 -4.44 3.84 7.33
CA ASP A 78 -3.53 3.42 8.41
C ASP A 78 -2.09 3.24 7.88
N SER A 79 -1.97 2.74 6.64
CA SER A 79 -0.68 2.61 5.98
C SER A 79 -0.03 3.97 5.72
N LEU A 80 -0.78 4.93 5.16
CA LEU A 80 -0.28 6.29 4.90
C LEU A 80 0.10 7.01 6.20
N LEU A 81 -0.73 6.91 7.24
CA LEU A 81 -0.47 7.49 8.57
C LEU A 81 0.73 6.85 9.28
N SER A 82 1.15 5.66 8.86
CA SER A 82 2.34 4.99 9.39
C SER A 82 3.66 5.53 8.85
N GLY A 83 3.62 6.48 7.90
CA GLY A 83 4.81 7.11 7.31
C GLY A 83 5.29 6.46 6.01
N VAL A 84 4.42 5.71 5.32
CA VAL A 84 4.69 5.17 3.99
C VAL A 84 4.80 6.32 2.97
N ASP A 85 5.83 6.30 2.13
CA ASP A 85 6.04 7.30 1.08
C ASP A 85 5.14 7.07 -0.13
N LEU A 86 4.99 5.79 -0.54
CA LEU A 86 4.09 5.35 -1.61
C LEU A 86 3.39 4.03 -1.25
N LEU A 87 2.10 3.98 -1.49
CA LEU A 87 1.25 2.81 -1.31
C LEU A 87 0.62 2.39 -2.64
N ALA A 88 0.69 1.09 -2.92
CA ALA A 88 -0.02 0.46 -4.02
C ALA A 88 -1.20 -0.40 -3.51
N SER A 89 -2.31 -0.38 -4.23
CA SER A 89 -3.46 -1.26 -3.92
C SER A 89 -4.34 -1.53 -5.13
N SER A 90 -5.18 -2.56 -5.05
CA SER A 90 -6.19 -2.86 -6.08
C SER A 90 -7.50 -2.13 -5.76
N ALA A 91 -8.19 -1.64 -6.77
CA ALA A 91 -9.49 -0.98 -6.64
C ALA A 91 -10.70 -1.94 -6.74
N ASP A 92 -10.51 -3.15 -7.25
CA ASP A 92 -11.55 -4.15 -7.53
C ASP A 92 -11.67 -5.26 -6.47
N LYS A 93 -10.98 -5.09 -5.34
CA LYS A 93 -11.06 -5.99 -4.19
C LYS A 93 -11.99 -5.40 -3.14
N LEU A 94 -11.48 -5.07 -1.95
CA LEU A 94 -12.30 -4.57 -0.83
C LEU A 94 -12.77 -3.13 -1.02
N LEU A 95 -12.18 -2.38 -1.96
CA LEU A 95 -12.73 -1.10 -2.38
C LEU A 95 -14.08 -1.28 -3.13
N GLY A 96 -14.28 -2.40 -3.84
CA GLY A 96 -15.51 -2.66 -4.60
C GLY A 96 -15.68 -1.82 -5.88
N GLY A 97 -14.59 -1.28 -6.41
CA GLY A 97 -14.55 -0.52 -7.66
C GLY A 97 -14.23 -1.37 -8.89
N PRO A 98 -13.92 -0.74 -10.04
CA PRO A 98 -13.45 -1.43 -11.23
C PRO A 98 -11.99 -1.88 -11.10
N GLN A 99 -11.53 -2.74 -12.00
CA GLN A 99 -10.12 -3.16 -12.07
C GLN A 99 -9.21 -1.95 -12.30
N ALA A 100 -8.47 -1.55 -11.27
CA ALA A 100 -7.48 -0.48 -11.34
C ALA A 100 -6.41 -0.66 -10.26
N GLY A 101 -5.21 -0.17 -10.55
CA GLY A 101 -4.14 0.02 -9.57
C GLY A 101 -4.20 1.44 -8.99
N LEU A 102 -4.28 1.55 -7.67
CA LEU A 102 -4.19 2.81 -6.94
C LEU A 102 -2.74 3.03 -6.51
N LEU A 103 -2.20 4.22 -6.78
CA LEU A 103 -0.92 4.67 -6.24
C LEU A 103 -1.16 5.94 -5.43
N LEU A 104 -0.94 5.85 -4.12
CA LEU A 104 -1.25 6.89 -3.14
C LEU A 104 0.00 7.20 -2.31
N GLY A 105 0.13 8.42 -1.80
CA GLY A 105 1.27 8.79 -0.96
C GLY A 105 1.70 10.22 -1.21
N ARG A 106 3.01 10.46 -1.10
CA ARG A 106 3.60 11.79 -1.31
C ARG A 106 3.40 12.28 -2.75
N SER A 107 2.90 13.50 -2.90
CA SER A 107 2.61 14.10 -4.20
C SER A 107 3.83 14.18 -5.12
N ASP A 108 5.00 14.57 -4.59
CA ASP A 108 6.24 14.67 -5.36
C ASP A 108 6.67 13.32 -5.96
N LEU A 109 6.44 12.23 -5.23
CA LEU A 109 6.76 10.88 -5.69
C LEU A 109 5.74 10.35 -6.68
N VAL A 110 4.44 10.57 -6.44
CA VAL A 110 3.38 10.20 -7.39
C VAL A 110 3.60 10.91 -8.73
N GLU A 111 3.86 12.22 -8.72
CA GLU A 111 4.16 12.97 -9.93
C GLU A 111 5.40 12.46 -10.66
N ARG A 112 6.45 12.09 -9.91
CA ARG A 112 7.66 11.49 -10.49
C ARG A 112 7.34 10.16 -11.18
N VAL A 113 6.55 9.28 -10.55
CA VAL A 113 6.11 8.01 -11.15
C VAL A 113 5.28 8.25 -12.41
N MET A 114 4.36 9.22 -12.38
CA MET A 114 3.50 9.54 -13.52
C MET A 114 4.25 10.09 -14.74
N LYS A 115 5.46 10.63 -14.56
CA LYS A 115 6.35 11.06 -15.67
C LYS A 115 7.08 9.90 -16.34
N HIS A 116 7.08 8.69 -15.76
CA HIS A 116 7.76 7.54 -16.34
C HIS A 116 7.03 7.04 -17.61
N PRO A 117 7.72 6.69 -18.71
CA PRO A 117 7.08 6.27 -19.96
C PRO A 117 6.10 5.10 -19.81
N LEU A 118 6.35 4.18 -18.87
CA LEU A 118 5.44 3.06 -18.57
C LEU A 118 4.07 3.53 -18.05
N ALA A 119 3.97 4.71 -17.43
CA ALA A 119 2.68 5.25 -16.98
C ALA A 119 1.68 5.38 -18.15
N ARG A 120 2.17 5.64 -19.37
CA ARG A 120 1.33 5.66 -20.57
C ARG A 120 0.87 4.28 -21.00
N ALA A 121 1.68 3.24 -20.79
CA ALA A 121 1.36 1.87 -21.14
C ALA A 121 0.32 1.25 -20.18
N VAL A 122 0.39 1.62 -18.89
CA VAL A 122 -0.54 1.13 -17.85
C VAL A 122 -1.71 2.10 -17.57
N ARG A 123 -1.92 3.09 -18.44
CA ARG A 123 -2.97 4.09 -18.26
C ARG A 123 -4.34 3.42 -18.37
N VAL A 124 -5.15 3.57 -17.33
CA VAL A 124 -6.53 3.09 -17.28
C VAL A 124 -7.39 3.71 -18.38
N ASP A 125 -8.41 2.97 -18.81
CA ASP A 125 -9.36 3.44 -19.83
C ASP A 125 -10.45 4.34 -19.22
N LYS A 126 -11.21 4.98 -20.10
CA LYS A 126 -12.26 5.94 -19.74
C LYS A 126 -13.36 5.33 -18.86
N LEU A 127 -13.76 4.09 -19.11
CA LEU A 127 -14.82 3.43 -18.34
C LEU A 127 -14.33 3.14 -16.92
N THR A 128 -13.10 2.64 -16.79
CA THR A 128 -12.47 2.42 -15.48
C THR A 128 -12.38 3.71 -14.67
N THR A 129 -11.97 4.83 -15.28
CA THR A 129 -11.94 6.14 -14.59
C THR A 129 -13.34 6.57 -14.13
N ALA A 130 -14.35 6.47 -15.00
CA ALA A 130 -15.71 6.89 -14.66
C ALA A 130 -16.33 6.02 -13.55
N ALA A 131 -16.15 4.70 -13.64
CA ALA A 131 -16.64 3.77 -12.62
C ALA A 131 -15.93 3.98 -11.28
N LEU A 132 -14.61 4.18 -11.27
CA LEU A 132 -13.86 4.43 -10.04
C LEU A 132 -14.31 5.73 -9.36
N ALA A 133 -14.54 6.80 -10.13
CA ALA A 133 -15.05 8.06 -9.59
C ALA A 133 -16.42 7.86 -8.92
N ALA A 134 -17.36 7.18 -9.60
CA ALA A 134 -18.67 6.88 -9.04
C ALA A 134 -18.59 6.01 -7.78
N THR A 135 -17.69 5.01 -7.75
CA THR A 135 -17.45 4.20 -6.54
C THR A 135 -16.95 5.07 -5.38
N LEU A 136 -15.97 5.95 -5.62
CA LEU A 136 -15.44 6.83 -4.57
C LEU A 136 -16.48 7.85 -4.08
N ASP A 137 -17.37 8.34 -4.95
CA ASP A 137 -18.47 9.23 -4.56
C ASP A 137 -19.44 8.53 -3.59
N LEU A 138 -19.68 7.22 -3.73
CA LEU A 138 -20.48 6.46 -2.77
C LEU A 138 -19.82 6.45 -1.38
N TYR A 139 -18.49 6.31 -1.30
CA TYR A 139 -17.77 6.43 -0.03
C TYR A 139 -17.82 7.85 0.55
N LEU A 140 -18.00 8.90 -0.25
CA LEU A 140 -18.14 10.26 0.28
C LEU A 140 -19.56 10.59 0.76
N THR A 141 -20.57 9.93 0.22
CA THR A 141 -21.99 10.28 0.41
C THR A 141 -22.77 9.30 1.28
N GLN A 142 -22.29 8.06 1.42
CA GLN A 142 -22.96 7.01 2.19
C GLN A 142 -22.17 6.53 3.41
N SER A 143 -20.99 7.10 3.67
CA SER A 143 -20.18 6.78 4.87
C SER A 143 -20.52 7.66 6.07
#